data_AF-A0A9E5I235-F1
#
_entry.id   AF-A0A9E5I235-F1
#
_cell.length_a   1.000
_cell.length_b   1.000
_cell.length_c   1.000
_cell.angle_alpha   90.00
_cell.angle_beta   90.00
_cell.angle_gamma   90.00
#
_symmetry.space_group_name_H-M   'P 1'
#
loop_
_entity.id
_entity.type
_entity.pdbx_description
1 polymer ?
#
loop_
_entity_poly.entity_id
_entity_poly.type
_entity_poly.pdbx_seq_one_letter_code
_entity_poly.pdbx_strand_id
1 'polypeptide(L)'
;MNAPISLDSLSEIDTQSHRLREIPYNYTSFSDREIVIRLLGVKAWEILEQLRSVRRTGRSARMLFEVLGDIWVVERNPYLQDDLLDNPTRREALIQALWHRLGEVEKRISGDFAEQVSDLLAAARIAVESFANNFQTVSQLRKHAKKVFSKFTHADNIAFDGMSRVAHVTDATDWRIEYPFVVLKPDTEAEIPNLVRACIELGLTIVPRGGGTGYTGGAIPMVAMLR
;
A
#
# COMPACT_ATOMS: atom_id res chain seq x y z
N MET A 1 -1.44 -42.75 -6.65
CA MET A 1 -1.29 -43.04 -5.21
C MET A 1 -0.74 -41.79 -4.55
N ASN A 2 -1.58 -41.05 -3.83
CA ASN A 2 -1.14 -39.90 -3.04
C ASN A 2 -0.86 -40.42 -1.63
N ALA A 3 0.41 -40.59 -1.28
CA ALA A 3 0.78 -40.89 0.10
C ALA A 3 0.47 -39.65 0.97
N PRO A 4 -0.13 -39.81 2.15
CA PRO A 4 -0.37 -38.69 3.05
C PRO A 4 0.97 -38.13 3.53
N ILE A 5 1.13 -36.81 3.39
CA ILE A 5 2.26 -36.07 3.93
C ILE A 5 2.19 -36.15 5.46
N SER A 6 3.31 -36.50 6.11
CA SER A 6 3.37 -36.61 7.58
C SER A 6 3.06 -35.27 8.23
N LEU A 7 2.20 -35.25 9.25
CA LEU A 7 1.89 -34.06 10.04
C LEU A 7 3.13 -33.39 10.65
N ASP A 8 4.19 -34.16 10.91
CA ASP A 8 5.46 -33.64 11.42
C ASP A 8 6.21 -32.78 10.38
N SER A 9 5.97 -32.98 9.09
CA SER A 9 6.55 -32.12 8.05
C SER A 9 5.82 -30.78 7.90
N LEU A 10 4.58 -30.68 8.38
CA LEU A 10 3.82 -29.41 8.39
C LEU A 10 4.29 -28.50 9.53
N SER A 11 4.75 -29.05 10.66
CA SER A 11 5.27 -28.28 11.79
C SER A 11 6.71 -27.77 11.56
N GLU A 12 7.51 -28.46 10.74
CA GLU A 12 8.83 -27.99 10.32
C GLU A 12 8.75 -26.80 9.33
N ILE A 13 7.68 -26.69 8.53
CA ILE A 13 7.45 -25.54 7.64
C ILE A 13 7.08 -24.28 8.45
N ASP A 14 6.29 -24.44 9.51
CA ASP A 14 5.81 -23.34 10.36
C ASP A 14 6.92 -22.75 11.27
N THR A 15 7.94 -23.56 11.59
CA THR A 15 9.02 -23.16 12.50
C THR A 15 10.20 -22.45 11.83
N GLN A 16 10.33 -22.48 10.49
CA GLN A 16 11.46 -21.86 9.78
C GLN A 16 11.33 -20.36 9.47
N SER A 17 10.22 -19.67 9.77
CA SER A 17 10.11 -18.25 9.40
C SER A 17 9.28 -17.31 10.29
N HIS A 18 9.22 -17.52 11.61
CA HIS A 18 9.00 -16.38 12.51
C HIS A 18 10.26 -15.47 12.53
N ARG A 19 10.68 -14.95 11.38
CA ARG A 19 11.48 -13.73 11.33
C ARG A 19 10.58 -12.65 11.92
N LEU A 20 10.91 -12.22 13.14
CA LEU A 20 10.28 -11.06 13.76
C LEU A 20 10.30 -9.92 12.75
N ARG A 21 9.11 -9.49 12.30
CA ARG A 21 8.95 -8.35 11.42
C ARG A 21 9.44 -7.11 12.15
N GLU A 22 10.27 -6.30 11.51
CA GLU A 22 10.73 -5.03 12.05
C GLU A 22 9.73 -3.91 11.75
N ILE A 23 9.06 -3.99 10.59
CA ILE A 23 7.98 -3.07 10.22
C ILE A 23 6.68 -3.53 10.90
N PRO A 24 6.11 -2.72 11.81
CA PRO A 24 4.85 -3.05 12.46
C PRO A 24 3.70 -3.01 11.46
N TYR A 25 2.61 -3.70 11.79
CA TYR A 25 1.38 -3.78 10.99
C TYR A 25 1.57 -4.33 9.57
N ASN A 26 2.69 -4.97 9.27
CA ASN A 26 2.87 -5.69 8.01
C ASN A 26 2.17 -7.05 8.06
N TYR A 27 0.89 -7.08 7.72
CA TYR A 27 0.09 -8.29 7.51
C TYR A 27 0.04 -8.73 6.02
N THR A 28 0.88 -8.12 5.17
CA THR A 28 0.92 -8.42 3.74
C THR A 28 1.97 -9.47 3.41
N SER A 29 1.89 -10.05 2.20
CA SER A 29 2.91 -10.97 1.69
C SER A 29 4.26 -10.30 1.41
N PHE A 30 4.33 -8.96 1.45
CA PHE A 30 5.58 -8.23 1.22
C PHE A 30 6.55 -8.40 2.41
N SER A 31 7.81 -8.66 2.08
CA SER A 31 8.94 -8.58 3.02
C SER A 31 9.21 -7.15 3.45
N ASP A 32 9.84 -6.97 4.61
CA ASP A 32 10.22 -5.63 5.09
C ASP A 32 11.19 -4.95 4.11
N ARG A 33 12.03 -5.73 3.43
CA ARG A 33 12.87 -5.28 2.31
C ARG A 33 12.03 -4.67 1.19
N GLU A 34 11.01 -5.39 0.72
CA GLU A 34 10.18 -4.91 -0.38
C GLU A 34 9.41 -3.65 0.02
N ILE A 35 8.92 -3.55 1.26
CA ILE A 35 8.26 -2.34 1.76
C ILE A 35 9.24 -1.16 1.78
N VAL A 36 10.44 -1.34 2.35
CA VAL A 36 11.46 -0.29 2.36
C VAL A 36 11.79 0.17 0.94
N ILE A 37 12.01 -0.76 0.01
CA ILE A 37 12.33 -0.41 -1.38
C ILE A 37 11.17 0.34 -2.03
N ARG A 38 9.93 -0.05 -1.74
CA ARG A 38 8.72 0.54 -2.32
C ARG A 38 8.46 1.95 -1.79
N LEU A 39 8.76 2.20 -0.51
CA LEU A 39 8.53 3.50 0.14
C LEU A 39 9.74 4.45 0.04
N LEU A 40 10.97 3.93 0.18
CA LEU A 40 12.20 4.72 0.33
C LEU A 40 13.21 4.52 -0.82
N GLY A 41 13.02 3.51 -1.66
CA GLY A 41 13.93 3.17 -2.76
C GLY A 41 15.06 2.20 -2.37
N VAL A 42 15.78 1.73 -3.40
CA VAL A 42 16.84 0.71 -3.27
C VAL A 42 18.02 1.21 -2.43
N LYS A 43 18.46 2.46 -2.66
CA LYS A 43 19.57 3.07 -1.91
C LYS A 43 19.32 3.08 -0.40
N ALA A 44 18.09 3.37 0.03
CA ALA A 44 17.73 3.37 1.45
C ALA A 44 17.82 1.97 2.06
N TRP A 45 17.43 0.92 1.32
CA TRP A 45 17.60 -0.45 1.78
C TRP A 45 19.07 -0.83 1.97
N GLU A 46 19.93 -0.48 1.01
CA GLU A 46 21.38 -0.74 1.08
C GLU A 46 22.01 -0.04 2.29
N ILE A 47 21.64 1.22 2.56
CA ILE A 47 22.08 1.95 3.75
C ILE A 47 21.62 1.24 5.03
N LEU A 48 20.35 0.79 5.10
CA LEU A 48 19.86 0.05 6.26
C LEU A 48 20.63 -1.25 6.49
N GLU A 49 21.00 -1.99 5.43
CA GLU A 49 21.84 -3.20 5.56
C GLU A 49 23.24 -2.87 6.10
N GLN A 50 23.85 -1.79 5.62
CA GLN A 50 25.14 -1.32 6.15
C GLN A 50 25.03 -0.97 7.64
N LEU A 51 24.00 -0.21 8.04
CA LEU A 51 23.80 0.19 9.44
C LEU A 51 23.50 -0.98 10.37
N ARG A 52 22.79 -2.01 9.91
CA ARG A 52 22.53 -3.25 10.69
C ARG A 52 23.82 -3.95 11.11
N SER A 53 24.84 -3.93 10.24
CA SER A 53 26.12 -4.59 10.52
C SER A 53 26.85 -3.99 11.72
N VAL A 54 26.54 -2.74 12.09
CA VAL A 54 27.29 -1.96 13.09
C VAL A 54 26.63 -1.94 14.49
N ARG A 55 25.47 -2.59 14.67
CA ARG A 55 24.81 -2.91 15.97
C ARG A 55 24.77 -1.78 17.04
N ARG A 56 24.72 -0.49 16.67
CA ARG A 56 24.82 0.62 17.64
C ARG A 56 23.49 1.25 18.09
N THR A 57 22.41 1.24 17.30
CA THR A 57 21.19 2.04 17.60
C THR A 57 19.84 1.39 17.22
N GLY A 58 19.29 0.51 18.06
CA GLY A 58 17.98 -0.12 17.81
C GLY A 58 16.77 0.82 17.90
N ARG A 59 16.84 1.90 18.69
CA ARG A 59 15.69 2.80 18.94
C ARG A 59 15.36 3.68 17.73
N SER A 60 16.35 4.29 17.10
CA SER A 60 16.13 5.14 15.91
C SER A 60 15.64 4.32 14.72
N ALA A 61 16.20 3.11 14.53
CA ALA A 61 15.72 2.17 13.52
C ALA A 61 14.26 1.77 13.76
N ARG A 62 13.90 1.44 15.02
CA ARG A 62 12.51 1.13 15.38
C ARG A 62 11.55 2.28 15.05
N MET A 63 11.91 3.52 15.39
CA MET A 63 11.06 4.68 15.10
C MET A 63 10.89 4.91 13.60
N LEU A 64 11.94 4.70 12.79
CA LEU A 64 11.83 4.73 11.34
C LEU A 64 10.89 3.64 10.83
N PHE A 65 11.04 2.40 11.31
CA PHE A 65 10.14 1.31 10.92
C PHE A 65 8.69 1.54 11.36
N GLU A 66 8.44 2.17 12.51
CA GLU A 66 7.11 2.60 12.94
C GLU A 66 6.50 3.64 11.97
N VAL A 67 7.29 4.60 11.47
CA VAL A 67 6.84 5.53 10.41
C VAL A 67 6.48 4.79 9.14
N LEU A 68 7.33 3.86 8.68
CA LEU A 68 7.05 3.06 7.48
C LEU A 68 5.82 2.16 7.66
N GLY A 69 5.65 1.57 8.84
CA GLY A 69 4.51 0.72 9.16
C GLY A 69 3.18 1.49 9.14
N ASP A 70 3.16 2.70 9.69
CA ASP A 70 1.97 3.58 9.67
C ASP A 70 1.60 4.03 8.25
N ILE A 71 2.58 4.35 7.40
CA ILE A 71 2.33 4.62 5.97
C ILE A 71 1.78 3.37 5.29
N TRP A 72 2.48 2.24 5.46
CA TRP A 72 2.15 0.98 4.80
C TRP A 72 0.76 0.48 5.15
N VAL A 73 0.37 0.49 6.43
CA VAL A 73 -0.94 0.01 6.86
C VAL A 73 -2.08 0.81 6.24
N VAL A 74 -1.89 2.13 6.05
CA VAL A 74 -2.88 2.98 5.39
C VAL A 74 -2.89 2.73 3.89
N GLU A 75 -1.73 2.61 3.23
CA GLU A 75 -1.66 2.31 1.80
C GLU A 75 -2.31 0.97 1.44
N ARG A 76 -2.28 0.01 2.37
CA ARG A 76 -2.78 -1.35 2.17
C ARG A 76 -4.16 -1.62 2.75
N ASN A 77 -4.81 -0.62 3.34
CA ASN A 77 -6.15 -0.77 3.91
C ASN A 77 -7.11 0.30 3.37
N PRO A 78 -7.99 -0.05 2.41
CA PRO A 78 -8.98 0.87 1.88
C PRO A 78 -9.90 1.49 2.94
N TYR A 79 -10.21 0.77 4.03
CA TYR A 79 -11.04 1.32 5.12
C TYR A 79 -10.32 2.43 5.88
N LEU A 80 -9.00 2.29 6.11
CA LEU A 80 -8.21 3.36 6.73
C LEU A 80 -8.03 4.54 5.78
N GLN A 81 -7.85 4.29 4.47
CA GLN A 81 -7.81 5.37 3.49
C GLN A 81 -9.10 6.18 3.48
N ASP A 82 -10.24 5.50 3.42
CA ASP A 82 -11.55 6.15 3.40
C ASP A 82 -11.80 6.93 4.71
N ASP A 83 -11.50 6.34 5.88
CA ASP A 83 -11.59 7.03 7.17
C ASP A 83 -10.75 8.31 7.21
N LEU A 84 -9.51 8.27 6.73
CA LEU A 84 -8.60 9.43 6.74
C LEU A 84 -8.94 10.45 5.64
N LEU A 85 -9.57 10.03 4.54
CA LEU A 85 -10.12 10.94 3.54
C LEU A 85 -11.32 11.71 4.09
N ASP A 86 -12.18 11.04 4.86
CA ASP A 86 -13.41 11.60 5.42
C ASP A 86 -13.17 12.39 6.72
N ASN A 87 -12.08 12.12 7.44
CA ASN A 87 -11.74 12.77 8.71
C ASN A 87 -10.40 13.55 8.64
N PRO A 88 -10.42 14.82 8.16
CA PRO A 88 -9.21 15.64 8.02
C PRO A 88 -8.42 15.80 9.32
N THR A 89 -9.08 15.90 10.47
CA THR A 89 -8.43 16.02 11.78
C THR A 89 -7.62 14.78 12.15
N ARG A 90 -8.16 13.58 11.89
CA ARG A 90 -7.44 12.31 12.14
C ARG A 90 -6.26 12.16 11.20
N ARG A 91 -6.44 12.53 9.93
CA ARG A 91 -5.36 12.57 8.93
C ARG A 91 -4.23 13.51 9.35
N GLU A 92 -4.56 14.72 9.76
CA GLU A 92 -3.57 15.70 10.21
C GLU A 92 -2.81 15.19 11.45
N ALA A 93 -3.52 14.62 12.44
CA ALA A 93 -2.90 14.05 13.63
C ALA A 93 -1.92 12.91 13.29
N LEU A 94 -2.27 12.03 12.34
CA LEU A 94 -1.37 10.98 11.85
C LEU A 94 -0.12 11.59 11.20
N ILE A 95 -0.30 12.51 10.24
CA ILE A 95 0.81 13.14 9.51
C ILE A 95 1.76 13.86 10.47
N GLN A 96 1.22 14.62 11.43
CA GLN A 96 2.02 15.29 12.47
C GLN A 96 2.80 14.29 13.34
N ALA A 97 2.19 13.15 13.70
CA ALA A 97 2.89 12.10 14.44
C ALA A 97 4.06 11.50 13.65
N LEU A 98 3.91 11.30 12.33
CA LEU A 98 5.00 10.82 11.46
C LEU A 98 6.16 11.82 11.44
N TRP A 99 5.86 13.11 11.21
CA TRP A 99 6.87 14.17 11.22
C TRP A 99 7.59 14.30 12.56
N HIS A 100 6.85 14.23 13.67
CA HIS A 100 7.41 14.26 15.01
C HIS A 100 8.39 13.09 15.24
N ARG A 101 8.04 11.87 14.82
CA ARG A 101 8.94 10.70 14.94
C ARG A 101 10.20 10.87 14.10
N LEU A 102 10.09 11.38 12.87
CA LEU A 102 11.28 11.66 12.04
C LEU A 102 12.19 12.73 12.70
N GLY A 103 11.62 13.78 13.28
CA GLY A 103 12.37 14.79 14.03
C GLY A 103 13.08 14.21 15.26
N GLU A 104 12.46 13.27 15.96
CA GLU A 104 13.09 12.55 17.08
C GLU A 104 14.23 11.63 16.64
N VAL A 105 14.18 11.06 15.44
CA VAL A 105 15.29 10.30 14.86
C VAL A 105 16.43 11.25 14.49
N GLU A 106 16.13 12.41 13.90
CA GLU A 106 17.11 13.43 13.53
C GLU A 106 17.93 13.94 14.71
N LYS A 107 17.29 14.23 15.85
CA LYS A 107 17.97 14.67 17.09
C LYS A 107 19.00 13.67 17.62
N ARG A 108 18.92 12.41 17.19
CA ARG A 108 19.80 11.32 17.64
C ARG A 108 20.91 11.02 16.63
N ILE A 109 21.00 11.76 15.52
CA ILE A 109 22.10 11.66 14.58
C ILE A 109 23.40 12.03 15.30
N SER A 110 24.33 11.08 15.38
CA SER A 110 25.66 11.28 15.94
C SER A 110 26.64 10.20 15.47
N GLY A 111 27.93 10.53 15.45
CA GLY A 111 29.02 9.59 15.14
C GLY A 111 29.24 9.35 13.65
N ASP A 112 30.00 8.29 13.36
CA ASP A 112 30.59 8.01 12.04
C ASP A 112 29.56 7.67 10.93
N PHE A 113 28.29 7.50 11.29
CA PHE A 113 27.20 7.14 10.36
C PHE A 113 26.19 8.28 10.13
N ALA A 114 26.54 9.50 10.52
CA ALA A 114 25.61 10.63 10.48
C ALA A 114 25.09 10.92 9.06
N GLU A 115 25.94 10.78 8.05
CA GLU A 115 25.60 10.99 6.64
C GLU A 115 24.58 9.94 6.15
N GLN A 116 24.83 8.67 6.41
CA GLN A 116 23.93 7.56 6.06
C GLN A 116 22.55 7.71 6.71
N VAL A 117 22.51 8.09 7.99
CA VAL A 117 21.23 8.31 8.69
C VAL A 117 20.51 9.54 8.13
N SER A 118 21.24 10.59 7.74
CA SER A 118 20.66 11.77 7.10
C SER A 118 20.03 11.44 5.73
N ASP A 119 20.72 10.63 4.92
CA ASP A 119 20.20 10.12 3.65
C ASP A 119 18.90 9.30 3.83
N LEU A 120 18.85 8.43 4.85
CA LEU A 120 17.64 7.68 5.18
C LEU A 120 16.50 8.58 5.62
N LEU A 121 16.79 9.60 6.45
CA LEU A 121 15.79 10.56 6.88
C LEU A 121 15.27 11.39 5.71
N ALA A 122 16.13 11.80 4.78
CA ALA A 122 15.71 12.51 3.58
C ALA A 122 14.72 11.67 2.76
N ALA A 123 15.02 10.39 2.53
CA ALA A 123 14.11 9.48 1.85
C ALA A 123 12.79 9.30 2.62
N ALA A 124 12.84 9.16 3.95
CA ALA A 124 11.65 9.00 4.78
C ALA A 124 10.76 10.26 4.79
N ARG A 125 11.36 11.45 4.76
CA ARG A 125 10.63 12.72 4.65
C ARG A 125 9.88 12.84 3.33
N ILE A 126 10.53 12.46 2.22
CA ILE A 126 9.89 12.40 0.89
C ILE A 126 8.72 11.42 0.91
N ALA A 127 8.86 10.26 1.57
CA ALA A 127 7.78 9.28 1.70
C ALA A 127 6.59 9.84 2.51
N VAL A 128 6.85 10.52 3.64
CA VAL A 128 5.79 11.16 4.45
C VAL A 128 5.10 12.30 3.67
N GLU A 129 5.85 13.11 2.95
CA GLU A 129 5.30 14.19 2.12
C GLU A 129 4.43 13.62 0.99
N SER A 130 4.93 12.60 0.28
CA SER A 130 4.18 11.91 -0.77
C SER A 130 2.90 11.28 -0.23
N PHE A 131 2.98 10.61 0.93
CA PHE A 131 1.83 10.05 1.64
C PHE A 131 0.79 11.12 1.99
N ALA A 132 1.22 12.26 2.53
CA ALA A 132 0.33 13.38 2.87
C ALA A 132 -0.36 13.97 1.63
N ASN A 133 0.41 14.22 0.56
CA ASN A 133 -0.10 14.78 -0.69
C ASN A 133 -1.04 13.82 -1.44
N ASN A 134 -0.87 12.52 -1.24
CA ASN A 134 -1.69 11.49 -1.88
C ASN A 134 -3.18 11.61 -1.51
N PHE A 135 -3.52 12.01 -0.28
CA PHE A 135 -4.92 12.17 0.12
C PHE A 135 -5.65 13.23 -0.70
N GLN A 136 -5.00 14.37 -0.95
CA GLN A 136 -5.57 15.42 -1.79
C GLN A 136 -5.68 14.95 -3.24
N THR A 137 -4.63 14.30 -3.75
CA THR A 137 -4.58 13.76 -5.11
C THR A 137 -5.72 12.75 -5.35
N VAL A 138 -5.88 11.77 -4.47
CA VAL A 138 -6.95 10.79 -4.52
C VAL A 138 -8.32 11.45 -4.41
N SER A 139 -8.51 12.42 -3.52
CA SER A 139 -9.79 13.14 -3.38
C SER A 139 -10.18 13.86 -4.67
N GLN A 140 -9.23 14.56 -5.30
CA GLN A 140 -9.45 15.26 -6.57
C GLN A 140 -9.74 14.28 -7.70
N LEU A 141 -8.96 13.19 -7.80
CA LEU A 141 -9.17 12.17 -8.82
C LEU A 141 -10.52 11.46 -8.67
N ARG A 142 -10.93 11.11 -7.44
CA ARG A 142 -12.26 10.53 -7.17
C ARG A 142 -13.38 11.46 -7.61
N LYS A 143 -13.29 12.76 -7.31
CA LYS A 143 -14.27 13.77 -7.74
C LYS A 143 -14.33 13.87 -9.27
N HIS A 144 -13.18 13.92 -9.93
CA HIS A 144 -13.10 14.01 -11.39
C HIS A 144 -13.66 12.75 -12.05
N ALA A 145 -13.22 11.57 -11.63
CA ALA A 145 -13.68 10.28 -12.13
C ALA A 145 -15.19 10.11 -11.94
N LYS A 146 -15.73 10.41 -10.75
CA LYS A 146 -17.18 10.37 -10.50
C LYS A 146 -17.94 11.25 -11.49
N LYS A 147 -17.50 12.50 -11.70
CA LYS A 147 -18.14 13.42 -12.64
C LYS A 147 -18.13 12.90 -14.09
N VAL A 148 -17.06 12.22 -14.50
CA VAL A 148 -16.97 11.65 -15.85
C VAL A 148 -17.88 10.42 -15.98
N PHE A 149 -17.77 9.46 -15.07
CA PHE A 149 -18.52 8.20 -15.13
C PHE A 149 -20.03 8.38 -14.94
N SER A 150 -20.46 9.32 -14.09
CA SER A 150 -21.90 9.57 -13.86
C SER A 150 -22.67 10.07 -15.10
N LYS A 151 -21.99 10.38 -16.21
CA LYS A 151 -22.64 10.65 -17.50
C LYS A 151 -23.13 9.39 -18.22
N PHE A 152 -22.58 8.23 -17.84
CA PHE A 152 -22.73 6.98 -18.57
C PHE A 152 -23.27 5.83 -17.72
N THR A 153 -23.33 5.98 -16.40
CA THR A 153 -23.89 4.98 -15.47
C THR A 153 -24.49 5.70 -14.26
N HIS A 154 -25.35 5.00 -13.50
CA HIS A 154 -25.86 5.50 -12.23
C HIS A 154 -24.72 5.73 -11.21
N ALA A 155 -24.89 6.67 -10.28
CA ALA A 155 -23.84 7.03 -9.32
C ALA A 155 -23.45 5.87 -8.38
N ASP A 156 -24.40 5.01 -8.05
CA ASP A 156 -24.19 3.84 -7.17
C ASP A 156 -23.37 2.71 -7.83
N ASN A 157 -23.24 2.78 -9.16
CA ASN A 157 -22.41 1.86 -9.94
C ASN A 157 -20.93 2.28 -9.95
N ILE A 158 -20.58 3.40 -9.31
CA ILE A 158 -19.23 3.96 -9.24
C ILE A 158 -18.73 3.83 -7.79
N ALA A 159 -18.10 2.70 -7.49
CA ALA A 159 -17.74 2.35 -6.13
C ALA A 159 -16.26 2.66 -5.82
N PHE A 160 -16.05 3.61 -4.92
CA PHE A 160 -14.73 3.93 -4.36
C PHE A 160 -14.52 3.38 -2.94
N ASP A 161 -15.57 2.78 -2.37
CA ASP A 161 -15.60 2.33 -0.98
C ASP A 161 -14.68 1.13 -0.73
N GLY A 162 -14.22 1.02 0.51
CA GLY A 162 -13.33 -0.06 0.92
C GLY A 162 -13.89 -1.45 0.68
N MET A 163 -15.19 -1.70 0.86
CA MET A 163 -15.78 -3.03 0.67
C MET A 163 -15.69 -3.47 -0.80
N SER A 164 -16.12 -2.60 -1.72
CA SER A 164 -16.03 -2.88 -3.15
C SER A 164 -14.58 -3.08 -3.58
N ARG A 165 -13.65 -2.22 -3.12
CA ARG A 165 -12.22 -2.33 -3.48
C ARG A 165 -11.56 -3.60 -2.92
N VAL A 166 -11.88 -3.99 -1.69
CA VAL A 166 -11.37 -5.23 -1.07
C VAL A 166 -11.93 -6.46 -1.77
N ALA A 167 -13.22 -6.49 -2.12
CA ALA A 167 -13.82 -7.62 -2.83
C ALA A 167 -13.24 -7.83 -4.24
N HIS A 168 -12.61 -6.81 -4.83
CA HIS A 168 -12.09 -6.83 -6.20
C HIS A 168 -10.55 -6.78 -6.27
N VAL A 169 -9.86 -6.91 -5.13
CA VAL A 169 -8.38 -6.89 -5.05
C VAL A 169 -7.73 -8.19 -5.55
N THR A 170 -8.45 -9.31 -5.48
CA THR A 170 -7.93 -10.65 -5.80
C THR A 170 -8.99 -11.50 -6.49
N ASP A 171 -8.56 -12.48 -7.28
CA ASP A 171 -9.37 -13.62 -7.71
C ASP A 171 -9.17 -14.81 -6.74
N ALA A 172 -9.47 -16.05 -7.18
CA ALA A 172 -9.39 -17.25 -6.36
C ALA A 172 -7.95 -17.67 -6.00
N THR A 173 -6.93 -16.98 -6.51
CA THR A 173 -5.54 -17.19 -6.09
C THR A 173 -5.22 -16.58 -4.72
N ASP A 174 -6.09 -15.72 -4.19
CA ASP A 174 -5.87 -14.91 -2.99
C ASP A 174 -4.66 -13.95 -3.06
N TRP A 175 -4.09 -13.73 -4.24
CA TRP A 175 -2.93 -12.87 -4.43
C TRP A 175 -3.33 -11.38 -4.48
N ARG A 176 -2.92 -10.62 -3.46
CA ARG A 176 -3.28 -9.20 -3.26
C ARG A 176 -2.10 -8.26 -3.54
N ILE A 177 -1.95 -7.81 -4.78
CA ILE A 177 -0.85 -6.93 -5.17
C ILE A 177 -1.22 -5.46 -5.04
N GLU A 178 -2.22 -4.97 -5.77
CA GLU A 178 -2.71 -3.59 -5.66
C GLU A 178 -4.22 -3.53 -5.48
N TYR A 179 -4.69 -2.45 -4.86
CA TYR A 179 -6.12 -2.19 -4.73
C TYR A 179 -6.64 -1.44 -5.97
N PRO A 180 -7.82 -1.80 -6.49
CA PRO A 180 -8.42 -1.03 -7.57
C PRO A 180 -8.73 0.39 -7.06
N PHE A 181 -8.54 1.39 -7.94
CA PHE A 181 -8.90 2.77 -7.63
C PHE A 181 -10.42 2.96 -7.53
N VAL A 182 -11.16 2.35 -8.45
CA VAL A 182 -12.62 2.38 -8.55
C VAL A 182 -13.11 1.03 -9.08
N VAL A 183 -14.29 0.60 -8.62
CA VAL A 183 -15.01 -0.53 -9.18
C VAL A 183 -16.26 -0.02 -9.88
N LEU A 184 -16.37 -0.30 -11.18
CA LEU A 184 -17.53 0.05 -11.99
C LEU A 184 -18.45 -1.17 -12.13
N LYS A 185 -19.75 -0.98 -11.88
CA LYS A 185 -20.78 -2.04 -11.91
C LYS A 185 -21.93 -1.61 -12.84
N PRO A 186 -21.72 -1.51 -14.16
CA PRO A 186 -22.76 -1.08 -15.09
C PRO A 186 -23.97 -2.03 -15.04
N ASP A 187 -25.17 -1.49 -15.22
CA ASP A 187 -26.40 -2.29 -15.20
C ASP A 187 -26.68 -2.95 -16.54
N THR A 188 -26.20 -2.33 -17.63
CA THR A 188 -26.42 -2.79 -19.00
C THR A 188 -25.14 -2.83 -19.83
N GLU A 189 -25.10 -3.73 -20.81
CA GLU A 189 -23.98 -3.83 -21.75
C GLU A 189 -23.76 -2.54 -22.56
N ALA A 190 -24.83 -1.76 -22.77
CA ALA A 190 -24.79 -0.50 -23.53
C ALA A 190 -23.95 0.60 -22.84
N GLU A 191 -23.72 0.50 -21.53
CA GLU A 191 -22.91 1.46 -20.77
C GLU A 191 -21.40 1.23 -20.98
N ILE A 192 -21.01 -0.02 -21.24
CA ILE A 192 -19.60 -0.46 -21.27
C ILE A 192 -18.74 0.37 -22.23
N PRO A 193 -19.12 0.63 -23.50
CA PRO A 193 -18.26 1.34 -24.44
C PRO A 193 -17.88 2.75 -23.97
N ASN A 194 -18.83 3.47 -23.36
CA ASN A 194 -18.58 4.82 -22.86
C ASN A 194 -17.76 4.81 -21.56
N LEU A 195 -17.98 3.83 -20.69
CA LEU A 195 -17.16 3.65 -19.48
C LEU A 195 -15.71 3.30 -19.82
N VAL A 196 -15.48 2.42 -20.80
CA VAL A 196 -14.13 2.10 -21.29
C VAL A 196 -13.43 3.36 -21.84
N ARG A 197 -14.14 4.15 -22.66
CA ARG A 197 -13.61 5.42 -23.17
C ARG A 197 -13.25 6.40 -22.05
N ALA A 198 -14.14 6.54 -21.06
CA ALA A 198 -13.90 7.37 -19.90
C ALA A 198 -12.68 6.91 -19.08
N CYS A 199 -12.48 5.60 -18.90
CA CYS A 199 -11.29 5.07 -18.24
C CYS A 199 -10.01 5.46 -18.99
N ILE A 200 -10.01 5.37 -20.33
CA ILE A 200 -8.87 5.77 -21.16
C ILE A 200 -8.59 7.27 -21.03
N GLU A 201 -9.63 8.12 -21.09
CA GLU A 201 -9.50 9.57 -20.92
C GLU A 201 -8.94 9.96 -19.54
N LEU A 202 -9.29 9.19 -18.51
CA LEU A 202 -8.80 9.37 -17.14
C LEU A 202 -7.42 8.72 -16.91
N GLY A 203 -6.83 8.06 -17.91
CA GLY A 203 -5.54 7.37 -17.79
C GLY A 203 -5.58 6.10 -16.92
N LEU A 204 -6.76 5.49 -16.75
CA LEU A 204 -6.94 4.32 -15.88
C LEU A 204 -6.71 3.02 -16.65
N THR A 205 -6.03 2.07 -16.01
CA THR A 205 -5.95 0.68 -16.49
C THR A 205 -7.23 -0.06 -16.16
N ILE A 206 -7.74 -0.85 -17.10
CA ILE A 206 -8.99 -1.61 -16.97
C ILE A 206 -8.65 -3.07 -16.68
N VAL A 207 -9.25 -3.62 -15.61
CA VAL A 207 -9.20 -5.06 -15.29
C VAL A 207 -10.63 -5.60 -15.38
N PRO A 208 -11.01 -6.29 -16.48
CA PRO A 208 -12.33 -6.89 -16.58
C PRO A 208 -12.47 -8.04 -15.59
N ARG A 209 -13.62 -8.13 -14.92
CA ARG A 209 -13.86 -9.14 -13.90
C ARG A 209 -15.32 -9.60 -13.94
N GLY A 210 -15.52 -10.93 -13.95
CA GLY A 210 -16.80 -11.57 -13.65
C GLY A 210 -16.92 -11.91 -12.16
N GLY A 211 -17.15 -13.19 -11.83
CA GLY A 211 -17.23 -13.66 -10.44
C GLY A 211 -15.91 -13.66 -9.66
N GLY A 212 -14.76 -13.42 -10.32
CA GLY A 212 -13.45 -13.42 -9.66
C GLY A 212 -12.96 -14.80 -9.24
N THR A 213 -13.41 -15.87 -9.90
CA THR A 213 -13.10 -17.26 -9.57
C THR A 213 -11.88 -17.83 -10.32
N GLY A 214 -11.12 -16.98 -11.03
CA GLY A 214 -9.93 -17.40 -11.75
C GLY A 214 -8.81 -17.85 -10.82
N TYR A 215 -8.06 -18.89 -11.22
CA TYR A 215 -6.92 -19.45 -10.47
C TYR A 215 -5.56 -19.06 -11.05
N THR A 216 -5.53 -18.08 -11.96
CA THR A 216 -4.33 -17.70 -12.71
C THR A 216 -3.94 -16.23 -12.53
N GLY A 217 -4.62 -15.49 -11.66
CA GLY A 217 -4.34 -14.08 -11.38
C GLY A 217 -4.82 -13.11 -12.45
N GLY A 218 -5.68 -13.55 -13.38
CA GLY A 218 -6.11 -12.76 -14.53
C GLY A 218 -6.99 -11.55 -14.21
N ALA A 219 -7.53 -11.47 -12.99
CA ALA A 219 -8.37 -10.36 -12.54
C ALA A 219 -7.79 -9.61 -11.32
N ILE A 220 -6.47 -9.65 -11.15
CA ILE A 220 -5.75 -8.97 -10.07
C ILE A 220 -5.23 -7.61 -10.56
N PRO A 221 -5.46 -6.51 -9.82
CA PRO A 221 -4.79 -5.24 -10.11
C PRO A 221 -3.29 -5.33 -9.82
N MET A 222 -2.48 -5.08 -10.85
CA MET A 222 -1.01 -5.21 -10.79
C MET A 222 -0.29 -3.84 -10.69
N VAL A 223 -0.99 -2.77 -11.05
CA VAL A 223 -0.40 -1.44 -11.23
C VAL A 223 -1.05 -0.46 -10.25
N ALA A 224 -0.22 0.21 -9.46
CA ALA A 224 -0.66 1.32 -8.62
C ALA A 224 -0.92 2.55 -9.49
N MET A 225 -2.00 3.28 -9.21
CA MET A 225 -2.34 4.48 -9.99
C MET A 225 -1.46 5.70 -9.73
N LEU A 226 -0.87 5.80 -8.53
CA LEU A 226 -0.13 6.98 -8.10
C LEU A 226 1.24 6.51 -7.60
N ARG A 227 2.26 6.66 -8.45
CA ARG A 227 3.67 6.51 -8.14
C ARG A 227 4.46 7.59 -8.86
#